data_AF-A0A7L2RNR5-F1
#
_entry.id   AF-A0A7L2RNR5-F1
#
_cell.length_a   1.000
_cell.length_b   1.000
_cell.length_c   1.000
_cell.angle_alpha   90.00
_cell.angle_beta   90.00
_cell.angle_gamma   90.00
#
_symmetry.space_group_name_H-M   'P 1'
#
loop_
_entity.id
_entity.type
_entity.pdbx_description
1 polymer ?
#
loop_
_entity_poly.entity_id
_entity_poly.type
_entity_poly.pdbx_seq_one_letter_code
_entity_poly.pdbx_strand_id
1 'polypeptide(L)'
;VGYGLCPVPCSPGCHRLSCVTWRPRGTWGERLSRRFLGGGPRLRTPEAALGAPDRFRLQTEAAGTVWLQLGVLPRNLGRFGVAC
;
A
#
# COMPACT_ATOMS: atom_id res chain seq x y z
N VAL A 1 6.29 6.30 -6.97
CA VAL A 1 5.40 5.99 -5.83
C VAL A 1 4.57 4.78 -6.21
N GLY A 2 4.65 3.72 -5.41
CA GLY A 2 3.83 2.52 -5.55
C GLY A 2 2.65 2.58 -4.58
N TYR A 3 1.61 1.82 -4.89
CA TYR A 3 0.38 1.69 -4.12
C TYR A 3 0.23 0.22 -3.74
N GLY A 4 -0.26 -0.07 -2.54
CA GLY A 4 -0.45 -1.43 -2.07
C GLY A 4 -1.60 -1.47 -1.09
N LEU A 5 -2.20 -2.66 -0.98
CA LEU A 5 -3.28 -2.93 -0.04
C LEU A 5 -2.86 -4.09 0.84
N CYS A 6 -3.01 -3.91 2.14
CA CYS A 6 -2.76 -4.97 3.11
C CYS A 6 -3.91 -4.95 4.13
N PRO A 7 -4.57 -6.09 4.38
CA PRO A 7 -5.58 -6.18 5.43
C PRO A 7 -4.91 -5.99 6.79
N VAL A 8 -5.57 -5.22 7.66
CA VAL A 8 -5.11 -5.00 9.03
C VAL A 8 -5.67 -6.12 9.93
N PRO A 9 -4.84 -6.84 10.68
CA PRO A 9 -5.30 -7.86 11.61
C PRO A 9 -6.07 -7.23 12.77
N CYS A 10 -7.21 -7.83 13.14
CA CYS A 10 -8.03 -7.36 14.26
C CYS A 10 -7.60 -7.97 15.61
N SER A 11 -6.69 -8.95 15.60
CA SER A 11 -6.16 -9.59 16.80
C SER A 11 -5.12 -8.71 17.50
N PRO A 12 -5.15 -8.61 18.84
CA PRO A 12 -4.11 -7.90 19.59
C PRO A 12 -2.73 -8.52 19.36
N GLY A 13 -1.69 -7.69 19.41
CA GLY A 13 -0.29 -8.13 19.37
C GLY A 13 0.52 -7.57 18.20
N CYS A 14 1.73 -8.10 18.04
CA CYS A 14 2.67 -7.69 16.99
C CYS A 14 2.55 -8.59 15.77
N HIS A 15 2.17 -8.01 14.63
CA HIS A 15 1.95 -8.71 13.38
C HIS A 15 2.96 -8.29 12.33
N ARG A 16 3.47 -9.25 11.55
CA ARG A 16 4.30 -8.97 10.38
C ARG A 16 3.42 -9.03 9.14
N LEU A 17 3.37 -7.94 8.40
CA LEU A 17 2.58 -7.80 7.20
C LEU A 17 3.48 -7.62 5.98
N SER A 18 3.18 -8.34 4.90
CA SER A 18 3.80 -8.16 3.59
C SER A 18 2.80 -7.50 2.65
N CYS A 19 3.03 -6.23 2.32
CA CYS A 19 2.20 -5.47 1.41
C CYS A 19 2.83 -5.49 0.01
N VAL A 20 2.21 -6.23 -0.92
CA VAL A 20 2.63 -6.22 -2.32
C VAL A 20 2.20 -4.90 -2.95
N THR A 21 3.16 -4.18 -3.51
CA THR A 21 2.89 -2.89 -4.14
C THR A 21 2.93 -2.99 -5.66
N TRP A 22 2.08 -2.18 -6.28
CA TRP A 22 1.95 -2.03 -7.71
C TRP A 22 2.00 -0.54 -8.05
N ARG A 23 2.26 -0.21 -9.31
CA ARG A 23 2.26 1.18 -9.77
C ARG A 23 1.70 1.27 -11.19
N PRO A 24 1.10 2.40 -11.59
CA PRO A 24 0.62 2.57 -12.96
C PRO A 24 1.80 2.51 -13.94
N ARG A 25 1.63 1.70 -14.98
CA ARG A 25 2.59 1.51 -16.07
C ARG A 25 2.49 2.72 -17.00
N GLY A 26 3.35 3.70 -16.77
CA GLY A 26 3.50 4.87 -17.64
C GLY A 26 3.99 4.48 -19.04
N THR A 27 3.93 5.43 -19.96
CA THR A 27 4.50 5.30 -21.32
C THR A 27 6.00 4.99 -21.27
N TRP A 28 6.57 4.47 -22.37
CA TRP A 28 8.01 4.13 -22.41
C TRP A 28 8.92 5.32 -22.09
N GLY A 29 8.57 6.52 -22.57
CA GLY A 29 9.28 7.76 -22.25
C GLY A 29 9.23 8.12 -20.76
N GLU A 30 8.08 7.94 -20.09
CA GLU A 30 7.96 8.16 -18.65
C GLU A 30 8.72 7.15 -17.81
N ARG A 31 8.94 5.93 -18.32
CA ARG A 31 9.79 4.94 -17.65
C ARG A 31 11.27 5.34 -17.73
N LEU A 32 11.69 5.86 -18.88
CA LEU A 32 13.05 6.34 -19.09
C LEU A 32 13.32 7.60 -18.24
N SER A 33 12.43 8.60 -18.30
CA SER A 33 12.57 9.80 -17.48
C SER A 33 12.55 9.48 -15.98
N ARG A 34 11.69 8.55 -15.51
CA ARG A 34 11.73 8.07 -14.12
C ARG A 34 13.09 7.52 -13.71
N ARG A 35 13.74 6.74 -14.57
CA ARG A 35 14.99 6.05 -14.25
C ARG A 35 16.16 7.02 -14.10
N PHE A 36 16.14 8.13 -14.84
CA PHE A 36 17.26 9.06 -14.93
C PHE A 36 17.03 10.43 -14.27
N LEU A 37 15.81 10.96 -14.33
CA LEU A 37 15.46 12.31 -13.86
C LEU A 37 14.67 12.30 -12.55
N GLY A 38 14.09 11.14 -12.18
CA GLY A 38 13.17 11.03 -11.06
C GLY A 38 11.80 11.65 -11.37
N GLY A 39 10.76 11.09 -10.76
CA GLY A 39 9.38 11.52 -11.00
C GLY A 39 8.69 10.75 -12.12
N GLY A 40 7.42 10.42 -11.93
CA GLY A 40 6.56 9.87 -12.98
C GLY A 40 5.14 9.64 -12.47
N PRO A 41 4.27 8.98 -13.26
CA PRO A 41 2.82 9.06 -13.08
C PRO A 41 2.39 8.71 -11.66
N ARG A 42 1.72 9.68 -11.03
CA ARG A 42 1.07 9.54 -9.72
C ARG A 42 -0.43 9.49 -9.99
N LEU A 43 -1.13 8.58 -9.32
CA LEU A 43 -2.58 8.58 -9.36
C LEU A 43 -3.08 9.90 -8.77
N ARG A 44 -3.90 10.64 -9.53
CA ARG A 44 -4.58 11.85 -9.04
C ARG A 44 -5.50 11.51 -7.88
N THR A 45 -6.16 10.35 -7.96
CA THR A 45 -7.05 9.83 -6.92
C THR A 45 -6.61 8.42 -6.55
N PRO A 46 -5.84 8.22 -5.46
CA PRO A 46 -5.38 6.89 -5.06
C PRO A 46 -6.53 5.97 -4.64
N GLU A 47 -7.68 6.52 -4.24
CA GLU A 47 -8.89 5.76 -3.89
C GLU A 47 -9.60 5.16 -5.11
N ALA A 48 -9.51 5.80 -6.28
CA ALA A 48 -10.11 5.28 -7.51
C ALA A 48 -9.46 3.96 -7.93
N ALA A 49 -8.17 3.78 -7.61
CA ALA A 49 -7.45 2.52 -7.76
C ALA A 49 -7.94 1.40 -6.82
N LEU A 50 -8.62 1.77 -5.73
CA LEU A 50 -9.22 0.85 -4.77
C LEU A 50 -10.65 0.46 -5.15
N GLY A 51 -11.35 1.23 -5.99
CA GLY A 51 -12.71 0.94 -6.46
C GLY A 51 -12.75 -0.09 -7.59
N ALA A 52 -13.74 -1.00 -7.62
CA ALA A 52 -13.84 -2.09 -8.59
C ALA A 52 -14.01 -1.71 -10.09
N PRO A 53 -14.73 -0.64 -10.47
CA PRO A 53 -15.06 -0.44 -11.90
C PRO A 53 -13.90 0.08 -12.75
N ASP A 54 -12.96 0.84 -12.17
CA ASP A 54 -11.91 1.53 -12.94
C ASP A 54 -10.57 0.77 -12.98
N ARG A 55 -10.45 -0.37 -12.27
CA ARG A 55 -9.21 -1.17 -12.21
C ARG A 55 -8.81 -1.75 -13.57
N PHE A 56 -9.79 -2.11 -14.41
CA PHE A 56 -9.53 -2.76 -15.69
C PHE A 56 -8.89 -1.84 -16.74
N ARG A 57 -9.01 -0.52 -16.57
CA ARG A 57 -8.39 0.48 -17.46
C ARG A 57 -6.97 0.85 -17.04
N LEU A 58 -6.57 0.49 -15.82
CA LEU A 58 -5.26 0.80 -15.27
C LEU A 58 -4.25 -0.29 -15.66
N GLN A 59 -3.37 0.02 -16.60
CA GLN A 59 -2.16 -0.79 -16.78
C GLN A 59 -1.26 -0.59 -15.57
N THR A 60 -0.92 -1.67 -14.87
CA THR A 60 -0.09 -1.64 -13.66
C THR A 60 1.13 -2.55 -13.80
N GLU A 61 2.17 -2.27 -13.04
CA GLU A 61 3.38 -3.09 -12.94
C GLU A 61 3.75 -3.30 -11.46
N ALA A 62 4.38 -4.44 -11.16
CA ALA A 62 4.84 -4.75 -9.82
C ALA A 62 5.93 -3.75 -9.38
N ALA A 63 5.80 -3.22 -8.16
CA ALA A 63 6.69 -2.19 -7.61
C ALA A 63 7.48 -2.68 -6.37
N GLY A 64 7.44 -3.99 -6.09
CA GLY A 64 8.11 -4.63 -4.95
C GLY A 64 7.17 -4.87 -3.76
N THR A 65 7.72 -5.39 -2.68
CA THR A 65 6.97 -5.73 -1.46
C THR A 65 7.48 -4.91 -0.30
N VAL A 66 6.56 -4.29 0.44
CA VAL A 66 6.84 -3.54 1.66
C VAL A 66 6.55 -4.42 2.85
N TRP A 67 7.54 -4.58 3.72
CA TRP A 67 7.44 -5.36 4.95
C TRP A 67 7.17 -4.43 6.12
N LEU A 68 6.11 -4.69 6.86
CA LEU A 68 5.62 -3.85 7.94
C LEU A 68 5.52 -4.68 9.21
N GLN A 69 5.87 -4.08 10.35
CA GLN A 69 5.61 -4.64 11.66
C GLN A 69 4.57 -3.75 12.35
N LEU A 70 3.38 -4.31 12.59
CA LEU A 70 2.24 -3.60 13.11
C LEU A 70 1.88 -4.10 14.51
N GLY A 71 1.91 -3.21 15.50
CA GLY A 71 1.34 -3.47 16.82
C GLY A 71 -0.12 -3.06 16.86
N VAL A 72 -1.01 -4.02 17.09
CA VAL A 72 -2.46 -3.77 17.21
C VAL A 72 -2.83 -3.78 18.69
N LEU A 73 -3.28 -2.64 19.20
CA LEU A 73 -3.77 -2.47 20.56
C LEU A 73 -5.28 -2.21 20.53
N PRO A 74 -6.12 -3.18 20.95
CA PRO A 74 -7.56 -2.99 20.99
C PRO A 74 -7.95 -1.99 22.07
N ARG A 75 -9.07 -1.29 21.87
CA ARG A 75 -9.66 -0.38 22.86
C ARG A 75 -10.15 -1.19 24.08
N ASN A 76 -10.06 -0.63 25.29
CA ASN A 76 -10.33 -1.27 26.59
C ASN A 76 -9.24 -2.22 27.13
N LEU A 77 -7.96 -1.85 26.99
CA LEU A 77 -6.82 -2.54 27.60
C LEU A 77 -6.98 -2.77 29.12
N GLY A 78 -7.70 -1.88 29.81
CA GLY A 78 -7.99 -1.99 31.25
C GLY A 78 -8.80 -3.23 31.64
N ARG A 79 -9.58 -3.83 30.72
CA ARG A 79 -10.26 -5.12 30.95
C ARG A 79 -9.30 -6.32 30.92
N PHE A 80 -8.12 -6.15 30.35
CA PHE A 80 -7.09 -7.19 30.19
C PHE A 80 -5.89 -6.97 31.13
N GLY A 81 -6.02 -6.09 32.13
CA GLY A 81 -5.00 -5.88 33.17
C GLY A 81 -3.75 -5.14 32.70
N VAL A 82 -3.78 -4.52 31.52
CA VAL A 82 -2.64 -3.77 30.97
C VAL A 82 -2.79 -2.30 31.37
N ALA A 83 -2.05 -1.87 32.39
CA ALA A 83 -1.92 -0.47 32.77
C ALA A 83 -0.88 0.21 31.86
N CYS A 84 -1.21 1.41 31.36
CA CYS A 84 -0.25 2.29 30.69
C CYS A 84 0.63 3.01 31.70
#